data_AF-A0A452ZKM6-F1
#
_entry.id   AF-A0A452ZKM6-F1
#
_cell.length_a   1.000
_cell.length_b   1.000
_cell.length_c   1.000
_cell.angle_alpha   90.00
_cell.angle_beta   90.00
_cell.angle_gamma   90.00
#
_symmetry.space_group_name_H-M   'P 1'
#
loop_
_entity.id
_entity.type
_entity.pdbx_description
1 polymer ?
#
loop_
_entity_poly.entity_id
_entity_poly.type
_entity_poly.pdbx_seq_one_letter_code
_entity_poly.pdbx_strand_id
1 'polypeptide(L)' 'MNRIKETAEHRGIPTFIVADAGRTQVVAGSKTVLAVGPGRKADIDSVTGKLRLL' A
#
# COMPACT_ATOMS: atom_id res chain seq x y z
N MET A 1 -6.78 -0.06 2.55
CA MET A 1 -5.35 0.25 2.76
C MET A 1 -4.78 -0.41 4.02
N ASN A 2 -5.34 -0.16 5.21
CA ASN A 2 -4.81 -0.68 6.48
C ASN A 2 -4.63 -2.21 6.53
N ARG A 3 -5.66 -2.98 6.14
CA ARG A 3 -5.59 -4.45 6.13
C ARG A 3 -4.49 -5.01 5.22
N ILE A 4 -4.23 -4.36 4.08
CA ILE A 4 -3.20 -4.78 3.11
C ILE A 4 -1.81 -4.51 3.69
N LYS A 5 -1.63 -3.33 4.31
CA LYS A 5 -0.40 -2.97 5.02
C LYS A 5 -0.10 -3.97 6.14
N GLU A 6 -1.06 -4.22 7.03
CA GLU A 6 -0.90 -5.16 8.15
C GLU A 6 -0.53 -6.56 7.65
N THR A 7 -1.22 -7.05 6.60
CA THR A 7 -0.92 -8.37 6.02
C THR A 7 0.49 -8.43 5.43
N ALA A 8 0.94 -7.37 4.74
CA ALA A 8 2.29 -7.28 4.20
C ALA A 8 3.35 -7.22 5.31
N GLU A 9 3.13 -6.42 6.35
CA GLU A 9 4.04 -6.29 7.50
C GLU A 9 4.18 -7.62 8.26
N HIS A 10 3.08 -8.33 8.49
CA HIS A 10 3.11 -9.67 9.11
C HIS A 10 3.88 -10.70 8.27
N ARG A 11 3.98 -10.50 6.95
CA ARG A 11 4.76 -11.34 6.04
C ARG A 11 6.19 -10.84 5.85
N GLY A 12 6.60 -9.78 6.56
CA GLY A 12 7.93 -9.18 6.43
C GLY A 12 8.15 -8.44 5.11
N ILE A 13 7.08 -8.08 4.39
CA ILE A 13 7.18 -7.33 3.14
C ILE A 13 7.24 -5.83 3.48
N PRO A 14 8.25 -5.08 2.98
CA PRO A 14 8.34 -3.64 3.20
C PRO A 14 7.10 -2.92 2.66
N THR A 15 6.63 -1.89 3.38
CA THR A 15 5.51 -1.06 2.94
C THR A 15 5.78 0.42 3.16
N PHE A 16 5.15 1.26 2.35
CA PHE A 16 5.20 2.71 2.52
C PHE A 16 3.85 3.34 2.22
N ILE A 17 3.37 4.19 3.13
CA ILE A 17 2.15 4.97 2.96
C ILE A 17 2.52 6.37 2.48
N VAL A 18 2.01 6.74 1.31
CA VAL A 18 2.03 8.12 0.84
C VAL A 18 0.80 8.83 1.37
N ALA A 19 1.01 9.96 2.04
CA ALA A 19 -0.04 10.89 2.42
C ALA A 19 -0.03 12.10 1.48
N ASP A 20 -1.21 12.61 1.13
CA ASP A 20 -1.32 13.82 0.33
C ASP A 20 -0.76 15.02 1.12
N ALA A 21 0.12 15.78 0.46
CA ALA A 21 0.77 16.94 1.05
C ALA A 21 -0.16 18.15 1.23
N GLY A 22 -1.45 18.04 0.87
CA GLY A 22 -2.43 19.12 0.96
C GLY A 22 -2.34 20.14 -0.19
N ARG A 23 -1.73 19.77 -1.32
CA ARG A 23 -1.68 20.62 -2.53
C ARG A 23 -2.78 20.27 -3.54
N THR A 24 -3.73 19.43 -3.13
CA THR A 24 -4.84 18.94 -3.96
C THR A 24 -6.18 19.18 -3.26
N GLN A 25 -7.28 18.84 -3.93
CA GLN A 25 -8.66 18.99 -3.43
C GLN A 25 -9.03 17.97 -2.32
N VAL A 26 -8.09 17.10 -1.92
CA VAL A 26 -8.28 16.10 -0.87
C VAL A 26 -7.83 16.68 0.47
N VAL A 27 -8.41 16.22 1.57
CA VAL A 27 -8.01 16.65 2.92
C VAL A 27 -6.51 16.38 3.12
N ALA A 28 -5.77 17.41 3.54
CA ALA A 28 -4.35 17.31 3.82
C ALA A 28 -4.06 16.18 4.83
N GLY A 29 -3.02 15.38 4.57
CA GLY A 29 -2.69 14.22 5.39
C GLY A 29 -3.54 12.98 5.12
N SER A 30 -4.45 13.02 4.13
CA SER A 30 -5.17 11.82 3.68
C SER A 30 -4.18 10.78 3.12
N LYS A 31 -4.34 9.52 3.52
CA LYS A 31 -3.52 8.40 3.02
C LYS A 31 -4.02 8.01 1.63
N THR A 32 -3.25 8.30 0.59
CA THR A 32 -3.69 8.15 -0.79
C THR A 32 -3.17 6.88 -1.46
N VAL A 33 -1.94 6.48 -1.16
CA VAL A 33 -1.30 5.32 -1.81
C VAL A 33 -0.54 4.46 -0.80
N LEU A 34 -0.62 3.14 -0.97
CA LEU A 34 0.21 2.15 -0.27
C LEU A 34 1.13 1.47 -1.28
N ALA A 35 2.45 1.64 -1.12
CA ALA A 35 3.44 0.83 -1.78
C ALA A 35 3.70 -0.45 -0.97
N VAL A 36 3.81 -1.59 -1.67
CA VAL A 36 4.12 -2.92 -1.10
C VAL A 36 5.30 -3.50 -1.87
N GLY A 37 6.40 -3.77 -1.18
CA GLY A 37 7.65 -4.26 -1.76
C GLY A 37 8.85 -3.33 -1.52
N PRO A 38 10.03 -3.68 -2.06
CA PRO A 38 10.29 -4.79 -2.98
C PRO A 38 10.19 -6.18 -2.33
N GLY A 39 10.00 -7.22 -3.13
CA GLY A 39 9.84 -8.62 -2.68
C GLY A 39 9.60 -9.58 -3.85
N ARG A 40 9.58 -10.89 -3.59
CA ARG A 40 9.25 -11.87 -4.64
C ARG A 40 7.82 -11.65 -5.12
N LYS A 41 7.58 -11.78 -6.43
CA LYS A 41 6.26 -11.62 -7.05
C LYS A 41 5.17 -12.43 -6.32
N ALA A 42 5.44 -13.70 -6.02
CA ALA A 42 4.48 -14.57 -5.33
C ALA A 42 4.11 -14.04 -3.92
N ASP A 43 5.06 -13.47 -3.19
CA ASP A 43 4.82 -12.91 -1.86
C ASP A 43 3.98 -11.62 -1.97
N ILE A 44 4.29 -10.75 -2.94
CA ILE A 44 3.52 -9.52 -3.20
C ILE A 44 2.09 -9.86 -3.66
N ASP A 45 1.94 -10.75 -4.65
CA ASP A 45 0.65 -11.16 -5.20
C ASP A 45 -0.24 -11.84 -4.14
N SER A 46 0.35 -12.51 -3.15
CA SER A 46 -0.40 -13.09 -2.03
C SER A 46 -1.18 -12.04 -1.21
N VAL A 47 -0.77 -10.76 -1.31
CA VAL A 47 -1.36 -9.63 -0.59
C VAL A 47 -2.15 -8.71 -1.53
N THR A 48 -1.66 -8.47 -2.76
CA THR A 48 -2.25 -7.50 -3.70
C THR A 48 -2.97 -8.13 -4.89
N GLY A 49 -2.82 -9.42 -5.17
CA GLY A 49 -3.25 -10.06 -6.42
C GLY A 49 -4.77 -10.13 -6.64
N LYS A 50 -5.58 -9.79 -5.62
CA LYS A 50 -7.05 -9.66 -5.75
C LYS A 50 -7.49 -8.24 -6.10
N LEU A 51 -6.57 -7.28 -6.10
CA LEU A 51 -6.85 -5.90 -6.49
C LEU A 51 -6.94 -5.81 -8.01
N ARG A 52 -7.80 -4.92 -8.49
CA ARG A 52 -7.84 -4.59 -9.92
C ARG A 52 -6.72 -3.62 -10.24
N LEU A 53 -6.26 -3.68 -11.48
CA LEU A 53 -5.45 -2.60 -12.05
C LEU A 53 -6.31 -1.33 -12.13
N LEU A 54 -5.67 -0.19 -11.88
CA LEU A 54 -6.26 1.15 -11.95
C LEU A 54 -6.67 1.52 -13.37
#